data_AF-A0A8K1FWL9-F1
#
_entry.id   AF-A0A8K1FWL9-F1
#
_cell.length_a   1.000
_cell.length_b   1.000
_cell.length_c   1.000
_cell.angle_alpha   90.00
_cell.angle_beta   90.00
_cell.angle_gamma   90.00
#
_symmetry.space_group_name_H-M   'P 1'
#
loop_
_entity.id
_entity.type
_entity.pdbx_description
1 polymer ?
#
loop_
_entity_poly.entity_id
_entity_poly.type
_entity_poly.pdbx_seq_one_letter_code
_entity_poly.pdbx_strand_id
1 'polypeptide(L)'
;MIRKLETQGVVSKAHSPFNNPIWPVCKSSGEWRLTVDYRALNAVTPPVSAAVPDMLELQYELESKAAKWYATSDIANAFSIPLAAECRPQFTFT
;
A
#
# COMPACT_ATOMS: atom_id res chain seq x y z
N MET A 1 13.10 8.31 9.11
CA MET A 1 11.98 7.82 8.28
C MET A 1 10.81 8.81 8.24
N ILE A 2 10.12 9.07 9.37
CA ILE A 2 8.94 9.97 9.42
C ILE A 2 9.20 11.36 8.82
N ARG A 3 10.30 12.03 9.19
CA ARG A 3 10.66 13.35 8.62
C ARG A 3 10.70 13.37 7.08
N LYS A 4 11.18 12.28 6.45
CA LYS A 4 11.22 12.16 4.99
C LYS A 4 9.81 12.10 4.39
N LEU A 5 8.92 11.33 5.02
CA LEU A 5 7.52 11.23 4.61
C LEU A 5 6.78 12.55 4.80
N GLU A 6 7.07 13.30 5.87
CA GLU A 6 6.53 14.65 6.09
C GLU A 6 7.01 15.62 4.99
N THR A 7 8.31 15.64 4.67
CA THR A 7 8.85 16.49 3.59
C THR A 7 8.26 16.14 2.23
N GLN A 8 7.96 14.86 1.98
CA GLN A 8 7.33 14.39 0.75
C GLN A 8 5.81 14.64 0.72
N GLY A 9 5.21 15.14 1.80
CA GLY A 9 3.76 15.35 1.91
C GLY A 9 2.93 14.06 2.02
N VAL A 10 3.58 12.93 2.30
CA VAL A 10 2.91 11.63 2.44
C VAL A 10 2.19 11.52 3.79
N VAL A 11 2.77 12.13 4.83
CA VAL A 11 2.16 12.20 6.17
C VAL A 11 2.20 13.64 6.69
N SER A 12 1.28 13.96 7.59
CA SER A 12 1.24 15.24 8.29
C SER A 12 0.75 15.04 9.71
N LYS A 13 1.01 16.01 10.58
CA LYS A 13 0.45 16.01 11.93
C LYS A 13 -1.07 16.18 11.84
N ALA A 14 -1.79 15.37 12.60
CA ALA A 14 -3.24 15.41 12.66
C ALA A 14 -3.73 15.21 14.10
N HIS A 15 -4.89 15.78 14.40
CA HIS A 15 -5.67 15.40 15.57
C HIS A 15 -6.84 14.53 15.06
N SER A 16 -6.94 13.30 15.58
CA SER A 16 -7.95 12.34 15.15
C SER A 16 -8.51 11.58 16.36
N PRO A 17 -9.79 11.18 16.33
CA PRO A 17 -10.35 10.24 17.30
C PRO A 17 -9.92 8.79 17.04
N PHE A 18 -9.29 8.49 15.89
CA PHE A 18 -8.76 7.17 15.55
C PHE A 18 -7.26 7.10 15.84
N ASN A 19 -6.75 5.88 16.01
CA ASN A 19 -5.32 5.63 16.09
C ASN A 19 -5.00 4.18 15.73
N ASN A 20 -3.96 3.97 14.91
CA ASN A 20 -3.44 2.66 14.57
C ASN A 20 -2.01 2.53 15.13
N PRO A 21 -1.64 1.41 15.77
CA PRO A 21 -0.30 1.29 16.34
C PRO A 21 0.75 1.11 15.25
N ILE A 22 1.93 1.71 15.46
CA ILE A 22 3.10 1.45 14.62
C ILE A 22 3.69 0.07 14.96
N TRP A 23 4.05 -0.67 13.92
CA TRP A 23 4.78 -1.93 14.01
C TRP A 23 6.06 -1.86 13.15
N PRO A 24 7.22 -1.50 13.70
CA PRO A 24 8.45 -1.46 12.91
C PRO A 24 8.90 -2.87 12.51
N VAL A 25 9.23 -3.07 11.24
CA VAL A 25 9.72 -4.36 10.73
C VAL A 25 11.17 -4.20 10.27
N CYS A 26 12.06 -5.03 10.81
CA CYS A 26 13.44 -5.13 10.33
C CYS A 26 13.49 -6.10 9.14
N LYS A 27 14.03 -5.65 8.02
CA LYS A 27 14.30 -6.52 6.86
C LYS A 27 15.55 -7.37 7.08
N SER A 28 15.69 -8.42 6.27
CA SER A 28 16.94 -9.18 6.14
C SER A 28 18.14 -8.32 5.74
N SER A 29 17.92 -7.18 5.06
CA SER A 29 18.97 -6.21 4.73
C SER A 29 19.43 -5.35 5.91
N GLY A 30 18.80 -5.46 7.09
CA GLY A 30 19.04 -4.60 8.25
C GLY A 30 18.31 -3.25 8.20
N GLU A 31 17.58 -2.95 7.13
CA GLU A 31 16.78 -1.74 7.01
C GLU A 31 15.46 -1.87 7.79
N TRP A 32 15.12 -0.83 8.55
CA TRP A 32 13.82 -0.72 9.22
C TRP A 32 12.75 -0.12 8.31
N ARG A 33 11.61 -0.78 8.22
CA ARG A 33 10.38 -0.26 7.61
C ARG A 33 9.38 0.13 8.70
N LEU A 34 8.84 1.34 8.59
CA LEU A 34 7.60 1.71 9.27
C LEU A 34 6.47 0.89 8.65
N THR A 35 5.82 0.06 9.46
CA THR A 35 4.51 -0.49 9.11
C THR A 35 3.51 -0.03 10.15
N VAL A 36 2.26 0.14 9.74
CA VAL A 36 1.15 0.55 10.60
C VAL A 36 0.17 -0.62 10.62
N ASP A 37 -0.26 -1.00 11.81
CA ASP A 37 -1.18 -2.12 11.97
C ASP A 37 -2.63 -1.66 11.76
N TYR A 38 -3.11 -1.82 10.53
CA TYR A 38 -4.48 -1.51 10.14
C TYR A 38 -5.47 -2.66 10.38
N ARG A 39 -5.14 -3.72 11.13
CA ARG A 39 -6.03 -4.89 11.29
C ARG A 39 -7.42 -4.52 11.81
N ALA A 40 -7.50 -3.65 12.82
CA ALA A 40 -8.77 -3.20 13.38
C ALA A 40 -9.58 -2.36 12.38
N LEU A 41 -8.92 -1.46 11.64
CA LEU A 41 -9.54 -0.66 10.59
C LEU A 41 -10.06 -1.53 9.44
N ASN A 42 -9.25 -2.50 8.99
CA ASN A 42 -9.62 -3.41 7.91
C ASN A 42 -10.82 -4.29 8.27
N ALA A 43 -10.98 -4.69 9.54
CA ALA A 43 -12.09 -5.50 9.99
C ALA A 43 -13.45 -4.79 9.90
N VAL A 44 -13.47 -3.45 9.98
CA VAL A 44 -14.69 -2.63 9.88
C VAL A 44 -14.86 -1.97 8.51
N THR A 45 -13.88 -2.11 7.62
CA THR A 45 -13.93 -1.58 6.25
C THR A 45 -14.67 -2.58 5.36
N PRO A 46 -15.76 -2.19 4.68
CA PRO A 46 -16.45 -3.07 3.76
C PRO A 46 -15.49 -3.62 2.69
N PRO A 47 -15.50 -4.93 2.42
CA PRO A 47 -14.64 -5.49 1.39
C PRO A 47 -15.08 -4.97 0.02
N VAL A 48 -14.10 -4.54 -0.77
CA VAL A 48 -14.31 -4.24 -2.19
C VAL A 48 -13.89 -5.48 -2.96
N SER A 49 -14.72 -5.90 -3.92
CA SER A 49 -14.31 -6.96 -4.86
C SER A 49 -13.12 -6.45 -5.67
N ALA A 50 -11.94 -7.01 -5.41
CA ALA A 50 -10.73 -6.62 -6.11
C ALA A 50 -10.76 -7.24 -7.51
N ALA A 51 -10.68 -6.41 -8.55
CA ALA A 51 -10.49 -6.86 -9.93
C ALA A 51 -9.03 -7.28 -10.18
N VAL A 52 -8.42 -8.01 -9.23
CA VAL A 52 -7.09 -8.59 -9.40
C VAL A 52 -7.28 -9.88 -10.20
N PRO A 53 -6.83 -9.94 -11.46
CA PRO A 53 -7.00 -11.11 -12.29
C PRO A 53 -6.20 -12.29 -11.74
N ASP A 54 -6.68 -13.50 -12.02
CA ASP A 54 -5.98 -14.72 -11.63
C ASP A 54 -4.64 -14.85 -12.39
N MET A 55 -3.62 -15.35 -11.70
CA MET A 55 -2.26 -15.43 -12.27
C MET A 55 -2.18 -16.46 -13.41
N LEU A 56 -2.92 -17.57 -13.32
CA LEU A 56 -2.95 -18.58 -14.37
C LEU A 56 -3.68 -18.06 -15.61
N GLU A 57 -4.78 -17.32 -15.40
CA GLU A 57 -5.49 -16.64 -16.50
C GLU A 57 -4.57 -15.63 -17.21
N LEU A 58 -3.85 -14.80 -16.44
CA LEU A 58 -2.88 -13.86 -17.00
C LEU A 58 -1.76 -14.55 -17.79
N GLN A 59 -1.25 -15.67 -17.28
CA GLN A 59 -0.20 -16.44 -17.93
C GLN A 59 -0.69 -17.04 -19.26
N TYR A 60 -1.89 -17.63 -19.25
CA TYR A 60 -2.50 -18.18 -20.47
C TYR A 60 -2.71 -17.09 -21.53
N GLU A 61 -3.21 -15.91 -21.13
CA GLU A 61 -3.39 -14.76 -22.01
C GLU A 61 -2.07 -14.22 -22.57
N LEU A 62 -0.96 -14.38 -21.84
CA LEU A 62 0.36 -13.97 -22.29
C LEU A 62 0.97 -14.96 -23.29
N GLU A 63 0.79 -16.26 -23.05
CA GLU A 63 1.27 -17.36 -23.89
C GLU A 63 0.46 -17.51 -25.18
N SER A 64 -0.85 -17.22 -25.13
CA SER A 64 -1.72 -17.22 -26.31
C SER A 64 -1.31 -16.14 -27.31
N LYS A 65 -0.66 -15.07 -26.84
CA LYS A 65 -0.05 -14.04 -27.69
C LYS A 65 1.29 -14.57 -28.17
N ALA A 66 1.40 -14.89 -29.46
CA ALA A 66 2.64 -15.30 -30.13
C ALA A 66 3.68 -14.15 -30.23
N ALA A 67 3.97 -13.49 -29.12
CA ALA A 67 4.88 -12.36 -29.04
C ALA A 67 6.32 -12.84 -29.07
N LYS A 68 7.15 -12.16 -29.87
CA LYS A 68 8.58 -12.46 -30.01
C LYS A 68 9.42 -11.95 -28.83
N TRP A 69 8.92 -10.92 -28.13
CA TRP A 69 9.64 -10.23 -27.07
C TRP A 69 8.68 -9.83 -25.96
N TYR A 70 9.15 -9.96 -24.72
CA TYR A 70 8.45 -9.54 -23.52
C TYR A 70 9.33 -8.56 -22.75
N ALA A 71 8.69 -7.58 -22.10
CA ALA A 71 9.35 -6.66 -21.19
C ALA A 71 8.48 -6.53 -19.94
N THR A 72 9.14 -6.51 -18.78
CA THR A 72 8.49 -6.35 -17.48
C THR A 72 8.90 -5.00 -16.89
N SER A 73 7.91 -4.22 -16.48
CA SER A 73 8.11 -2.96 -15.77
C SER A 73 7.41 -3.02 -14.42
N ASP A 74 8.06 -2.50 -13.39
CA ASP A 74 7.50 -2.41 -12.03
C ASP A 74 7.27 -0.95 -11.63
N ILE A 75 6.20 -0.69 -10.88
CA ILE A 75 5.90 0.63 -10.32
C ILE A 75 6.36 0.64 -8.87
N ALA A 76 7.54 1.23 -8.62
CA ALA A 76 8.18 1.24 -7.31
C ALA A 76 7.32 1.81 -6.16
N ASN A 77 6.33 2.66 -6.46
CA ASN A 77 5.37 3.22 -5.51
C ASN A 77 3.93 3.11 -6.03
N ALA A 78 3.42 1.89 -6.22
CA ALA A 78 2.06 1.65 -6.71
C ALA A 78 0.94 2.31 -5.85
N PHE A 79 1.18 2.54 -4.55
CA PHE A 79 0.25 3.21 -3.63
C PHE A 79 0.31 4.74 -3.67
N SER A 80 0.75 5.34 -4.77
CA SER A 80 0.83 6.82 -4.93
C SER A 80 -0.53 7.49 -5.17
N ILE A 81 -1.63 6.82 -4.82
CA ILE A 81 -3.00 7.31 -5.00
C ILE A 81 -3.37 8.18 -3.79
N PRO A 82 -3.83 9.44 -3.98
CA PRO A 82 -4.22 10.30 -2.87
C PRO A 82 -5.39 9.72 -2.08
N LEU A 83 -5.30 9.79 -0.76
CA LEU A 83 -6.41 9.44 0.11
C LEU A 83 -7.46 10.57 0.12
N ALA A 84 -8.73 10.18 -0.02
CA ALA A 84 -9.89 11.06 0.16
C ALA A 84 -9.82 11.77 1.51
N ALA A 85 -10.13 13.06 1.54
CA ALA A 85 -9.86 13.92 2.70
C ALA A 85 -10.60 13.45 3.95
N GLU A 86 -11.83 13.00 3.77
CA GLU A 86 -12.73 12.45 4.78
C GLU A 86 -12.24 11.13 5.40
N CYS A 87 -11.43 10.36 4.67
CA CYS A 87 -10.88 9.09 5.16
C CYS A 87 -9.60 9.27 5.97
N ARG A 88 -8.86 10.39 5.78
CA ARG A 88 -7.54 10.62 6.41
C ARG A 88 -7.50 10.42 7.93
N PRO A 89 -8.50 10.85 8.73
CA PRO A 89 -8.45 10.65 10.17
C PRO A 89 -8.33 9.17 10.59
N GLN A 90 -8.92 8.26 9.81
CA GLN A 90 -8.94 6.81 10.10
C GLN A 90 -7.54 6.17 10.00
N PHE A 91 -6.64 6.76 9.22
CA PHE A 91 -5.28 6.25 8.97
C PHE A 91 -4.20 6.90 9.84
N THR A 92 -4.60 7.62 10.88
CA THR A 92 -3.66 8.19 11.85
C THR A 92 -2.99 7.10 12.71
N PHE A 93 -1.79 7.37 13.19
CA PHE A 93 -0.98 6.43 13.96
C PHE A 93 -0.09 7.14 14.99
N THR A 94 0.34 6.40 16.01
CA THR A 94 1.29 6.84 17.04
C THR A 94 2.33 5.77 17.35
#